data_AF-A0A4D5XEZ8-F1
#
_entry.id   AF-A0A4D5XEZ8-F1
#
_cell.length_a   1.000
_cell.length_b   1.000
_cell.length_c   1.000
_cell.angle_alpha   90.00
_cell.angle_beta   90.00
_cell.angle_gamma   90.00
#
_symmetry.space_group_name_H-M   'P 1'
#
loop_
_entity.id
_entity.type
_entity.pdbx_description
1 polymer ?
#
loop_
_entity_poly.entity_id
_entity_poly.type
_entity_poly.pdbx_seq_one_letter_code
_entity_poly.pdbx_strand_id
1 'polypeptide(L)'
;RLGLVGKMKNSAFVKKYSVQFVSPSGRASLPFYFFNRYDRESVAQTWQVLRSEFDQMLMENAREKGAQVKEETTVKELIREGGRVVGVRAQAKNGEVTEHHAPITLDCTGKEAFTAVRNGWRMKDPFLNKIAVWTYYKGAKRDEGVDEGATTVAYVPEKGWY
;
A
#
# COMPACT_ATOMS: atom_id res chain seq x y z
N ARG A 1 6.91 -16.58 4.68
CA ARG A 1 5.63 -15.99 4.21
C ARG A 1 4.81 -15.53 5.43
N LEU A 2 3.97 -14.49 5.30
CA LEU A 2 3.26 -13.88 6.45
C LEU A 2 2.08 -14.71 7.00
N GLY A 3 1.65 -15.79 6.35
CA GLY A 3 0.56 -16.65 6.85
C GLY A 3 -0.86 -16.12 6.58
N LEU A 4 -1.01 -15.02 5.85
CA LEU A 4 -2.28 -14.32 5.67
C LEU A 4 -3.17 -14.83 4.52
N VAL A 5 -2.67 -15.73 3.67
CA VAL A 5 -3.42 -16.17 2.47
C VAL A 5 -4.77 -16.78 2.84
N GLY A 6 -4.84 -17.55 3.92
CA GLY A 6 -6.12 -18.09 4.43
C GLY A 6 -7.08 -16.98 4.84
N LYS A 7 -6.62 -16.00 5.64
CA LYS A 7 -7.42 -14.82 6.04
C LYS A 7 -7.91 -14.03 4.82
N MET A 8 -7.06 -13.83 3.81
CA MET A 8 -7.42 -13.14 2.56
C MET A 8 -8.46 -13.90 1.73
N LYS A 9 -8.34 -15.23 1.60
CA LYS A 9 -9.33 -16.07 0.89
C LYS A 9 -10.71 -16.02 1.53
N ASN A 10 -10.77 -15.87 2.86
CA ASN A 10 -12.00 -15.79 3.64
C ASN A 10 -12.50 -14.35 3.88
N SER A 11 -11.77 -13.34 3.39
CA SER A 11 -12.16 -11.93 3.53
C SER A 11 -13.26 -11.54 2.53
N ALA A 12 -13.94 -10.43 2.80
CA ALA A 12 -14.90 -9.84 1.87
C ALA A 12 -14.24 -9.06 0.71
N PHE A 13 -12.90 -9.00 0.64
CA PHE A 13 -12.21 -8.30 -0.42
C PHE A 13 -12.46 -8.94 -1.77
N VAL A 14 -12.75 -8.10 -2.77
CA VAL A 14 -13.06 -8.55 -4.12
C VAL A 14 -11.82 -9.19 -4.73
N LYS A 15 -11.97 -10.41 -5.28
CA LYS A 15 -10.87 -11.12 -5.94
C LYS A 15 -10.58 -10.46 -7.29
N LYS A 16 -9.29 -10.22 -7.55
CA LYS A 16 -8.79 -9.61 -8.78
C LYS A 16 -7.96 -10.63 -9.54
N TYR A 17 -8.38 -10.89 -10.78
CA TYR A 17 -7.72 -11.83 -11.70
C TYR A 17 -7.08 -11.16 -12.91
N SER A 18 -7.40 -9.88 -13.15
CA SER A 18 -7.00 -9.17 -14.35
C SER A 18 -6.86 -7.66 -14.13
N VAL A 19 -6.32 -7.02 -15.15
CA VAL A 19 -6.39 -5.57 -15.40
C VAL A 19 -6.91 -5.38 -16.81
N GLN A 20 -7.68 -4.31 -17.04
CA GLN A 20 -8.17 -3.91 -18.35
C GLN A 20 -7.80 -2.44 -18.60
N PHE A 21 -7.58 -2.10 -19.87
CA PHE A 21 -7.31 -0.72 -20.27
C PHE A 21 -8.37 -0.24 -21.26
N VAL A 22 -8.89 0.96 -21.05
CA VAL A 22 -9.85 1.59 -21.95
C VAL A 22 -9.17 2.75 -22.66
N SER A 23 -9.14 2.68 -23.99
CA SER A 23 -8.57 3.75 -24.83
C SER A 23 -9.45 5.01 -24.80
N PRO A 24 -8.95 6.18 -25.26
CA PRO A 24 -9.77 7.39 -25.37
C PRO A 24 -10.99 7.25 -26.28
N SER A 25 -11.01 6.23 -27.17
CA SER A 25 -12.17 5.89 -28.00
C SER A 25 -13.30 5.18 -27.25
N GLY A 26 -13.11 4.86 -25.97
CA GLY A 26 -14.02 4.03 -25.17
C GLY A 26 -13.86 2.53 -25.39
N ARG A 27 -13.02 2.10 -26.34
CA ARG A 27 -12.76 0.67 -26.56
C ARG A 27 -11.88 0.10 -25.45
N ALA A 28 -12.38 -0.94 -24.77
CA ALA A 28 -11.64 -1.75 -23.82
C ALA A 28 -10.70 -2.75 -24.51
N SER A 29 -9.55 -3.00 -23.89
CA SER A 29 -8.65 -4.09 -24.24
C SER A 29 -9.28 -5.44 -23.90
N LEU A 30 -8.70 -6.53 -24.42
CA LEU A 30 -8.91 -7.83 -23.79
C LEU A 30 -8.37 -7.78 -22.34
N PRO A 31 -8.97 -8.51 -21.38
CA PRO A 31 -8.46 -8.57 -20.02
C PRO A 31 -7.08 -9.23 -19.97
N PHE A 32 -6.16 -8.60 -19.25
CA PHE A 32 -4.85 -9.17 -18.97
C PHE A 32 -4.97 -10.09 -17.76
N TYR A 33 -5.40 -11.33 -17.97
CA TYR A 33 -5.54 -12.32 -16.90
C TYR A 33 -4.19 -12.79 -16.38
N PHE A 34 -4.04 -12.82 -15.05
CA PHE A 34 -2.81 -13.27 -14.42
C PHE A 34 -2.54 -14.76 -14.66
N PHE A 35 -3.61 -15.56 -14.84
CA PHE A 35 -3.51 -17.00 -15.10
C PHE A 35 -3.10 -17.35 -16.54
N ASN A 36 -2.93 -16.36 -17.42
CA ASN A 36 -2.30 -16.59 -18.73
C ASN A 36 -0.79 -16.80 -18.60
N ARG A 37 -0.18 -16.33 -17.49
CA ARG A 37 1.25 -16.46 -17.22
C ARG A 37 1.57 -17.43 -16.10
N TYR A 38 0.66 -17.59 -15.13
CA TYR A 38 0.85 -18.41 -13.95
C TYR A 38 -0.25 -19.45 -13.82
N ASP A 39 0.03 -20.52 -13.07
CA ASP A 39 -1.00 -21.51 -12.76
C ASP A 39 -2.16 -20.86 -11.98
N ARG A 40 -3.38 -21.16 -12.45
CA ARG A 40 -4.62 -20.51 -12.00
C ARG A 40 -4.89 -20.74 -10.51
N GLU A 41 -4.51 -21.91 -10.00
CA GLU A 41 -4.79 -22.32 -8.63
C GLU A 41 -3.68 -21.92 -7.63
N SER A 42 -2.64 -21.23 -8.12
CA SER A 42 -1.48 -20.84 -7.32
C SER A 42 -1.43 -19.34 -6.98
N VAL A 43 -0.77 -18.54 -7.83
CA VAL A 43 -0.42 -17.12 -7.60
C VAL A 43 -1.14 -16.18 -8.56
N ALA A 44 -1.96 -16.70 -9.46
CA ALA A 44 -2.65 -15.95 -10.51
C ALA A 44 -3.86 -15.14 -10.03
N GLN A 45 -3.82 -14.64 -8.79
CA GLN A 45 -4.93 -13.94 -8.15
C GLN A 45 -4.40 -12.98 -7.08
N THR A 46 -5.08 -11.83 -6.93
CA THR A 46 -4.88 -10.89 -5.84
C THR A 46 -6.23 -10.31 -5.37
N TRP A 47 -6.25 -9.28 -4.56
CA TRP A 47 -7.48 -8.69 -4.00
C TRP A 47 -7.51 -7.17 -4.19
N GLN A 48 -8.72 -6.64 -4.41
CA GLN A 48 -9.04 -5.23 -4.21
C GLN A 48 -9.35 -5.04 -2.73
N VAL A 49 -8.46 -4.37 -2.01
CA VAL A 49 -8.55 -4.25 -0.55
C VAL A 49 -8.99 -2.86 -0.13
N LEU A 50 -9.79 -2.80 0.95
CA LEU A 50 -9.95 -1.57 1.71
C LEU A 50 -8.73 -1.42 2.62
N ARG A 51 -7.93 -0.37 2.41
CA ARG A 51 -6.63 -0.20 3.07
C ARG A 51 -6.71 -0.13 4.59
N SER A 52 -7.76 0.49 5.15
CA SER A 52 -7.93 0.54 6.62
C SER A 52 -8.02 -0.85 7.23
N GLU A 53 -8.82 -1.74 6.63
CA GLU A 53 -8.99 -3.11 7.10
C GLU A 53 -7.77 -3.98 6.82
N PHE A 54 -7.16 -3.83 5.64
CA PHE A 54 -6.01 -4.62 5.25
C PHE A 54 -4.75 -4.27 6.07
N ASP A 55 -4.50 -2.98 6.29
CA ASP A 55 -3.36 -2.52 7.08
C ASP A 55 -3.54 -2.94 8.55
N GLN A 56 -4.76 -2.86 9.10
CA GLN A 56 -5.07 -3.38 10.43
C GLN A 56 -4.83 -4.89 10.50
N MET A 57 -5.31 -5.67 9.52
CA MET A 57 -5.08 -7.12 9.46
C MET A 57 -3.58 -7.46 9.47
N LEU A 58 -2.76 -6.71 8.71
CA LEU A 58 -1.32 -6.88 8.69
C LEU A 58 -0.68 -6.56 10.04
N MET A 59 -1.13 -5.47 10.68
CA MET A 59 -0.64 -5.01 11.98
C MET A 59 -0.97 -6.03 13.09
N GLU A 60 -2.20 -6.53 13.15
CA GLU A 60 -2.58 -7.56 14.12
C GLU A 60 -1.79 -8.84 13.92
N ASN A 61 -1.59 -9.27 12.66
CA ASN A 61 -0.74 -10.43 12.38
C ASN A 61 0.72 -10.21 12.79
N ALA A 62 1.23 -8.97 12.77
CA ALA A 62 2.55 -8.68 13.33
C ALA A 62 2.56 -8.83 14.86
N ARG A 63 1.52 -8.33 15.56
CA ARG A 63 1.35 -8.51 17.01
C ARG A 63 1.25 -9.98 17.41
N GLU A 64 0.41 -10.75 16.70
CA GLU A 64 0.26 -12.21 16.88
C GLU A 64 1.61 -12.95 16.75
N LYS A 65 2.54 -12.39 15.99
CA LYS A 65 3.90 -12.91 15.78
C LYS A 65 4.95 -12.36 16.74
N GLY A 66 4.53 -11.61 17.75
CA GLY A 66 5.40 -11.09 18.81
C GLY A 66 5.97 -9.70 18.54
N ALA A 67 5.55 -9.00 17.49
CA ALA A 67 5.96 -7.61 17.31
C ALA A 67 5.26 -6.72 18.34
N GLN A 68 6.02 -5.85 19.00
CA GLN A 68 5.43 -4.77 19.81
C GLN A 68 4.99 -3.65 18.87
N VAL A 69 3.70 -3.33 18.91
CA VAL A 69 3.13 -2.26 18.09
C VAL A 69 2.56 -1.18 19.01
N LYS A 70 3.03 0.05 18.82
CA LYS A 70 2.54 1.24 19.51
C LYS A 70 1.83 2.14 18.53
N GLU A 71 0.51 2.23 18.67
CA GLU A 71 -0.30 3.19 17.92
C GLU A 71 -0.29 4.56 18.62
N GLU A 72 -0.82 5.58 17.94
CA GLU A 72 -0.91 6.95 18.45
C GLU A 72 0.44 7.51 18.97
N THR A 73 1.55 7.00 18.41
CA THR A 73 2.92 7.29 18.81
C THR A 73 3.72 7.73 17.59
N THR A 74 4.02 9.02 17.49
CA THR A 74 4.69 9.60 16.32
C THR A 74 6.19 9.72 16.57
N VAL A 75 7.01 9.12 15.72
CA VAL A 75 8.46 9.36 15.72
C VAL A 75 8.74 10.81 15.33
N LYS A 76 9.47 11.51 16.19
CA LYS A 76 9.83 12.92 15.98
C LYS A 76 11.28 13.06 15.56
N GLU A 77 12.21 12.24 16.07
CA GLU A 77 13.65 12.40 15.81
C GLU A 77 14.40 11.06 15.72
N LEU A 78 15.51 11.05 14.97
CA LEU A 78 16.48 9.93 14.97
C LEU A 78 17.54 10.19 16.03
N ILE A 79 17.83 9.21 16.87
CA ILE A 79 18.93 9.27 17.84
C ILE A 79 20.20 8.78 17.14
N ARG A 80 21.30 9.52 17.27
CA ARG A 80 22.58 9.21 16.61
C ARG A 80 23.74 9.27 17.58
N GLU A 81 24.66 8.31 17.43
CA GLU A 81 25.93 8.24 18.16
C GLU A 81 27.04 7.88 17.17
N GLY A 82 28.13 8.66 17.14
CA GLY A 82 29.25 8.41 16.22
C GLY A 82 28.83 8.33 14.74
N GLY A 83 27.80 9.08 14.34
CA GLY A 83 27.23 9.06 12.99
C GLY A 83 26.24 7.92 12.70
N ARG A 84 26.15 6.90 13.57
CA ARG A 84 25.22 5.77 13.43
C ARG A 84 23.87 6.10 14.04
N VAL A 85 22.78 5.69 13.39
CA VAL A 85 21.43 5.73 14.01
C VAL A 85 21.33 4.62 15.04
N VAL A 86 20.94 4.98 16.27
CA VAL A 86 20.88 4.07 17.42
C VAL A 86 19.48 3.95 18.02
N GLY A 87 18.50 4.64 17.43
CA GLY A 87 17.14 4.68 17.96
C GLY A 87 16.33 5.85 17.43
N VAL A 88 15.18 6.06 18.06
CA VAL A 88 14.25 7.15 17.77
C VAL A 88 13.72 7.77 19.04
N ARG A 89 13.41 9.07 18.97
CA ARG A 89 12.57 9.76 19.95
C ARG A 89 11.16 9.86 19.40
N ALA A 90 10.19 9.39 20.16
CA ALA A 90 8.79 9.37 19.79
C ALA A 90 7.92 10.13 20.79
N GLN A 91 6.79 10.62 20.32
CA GLN A 91 5.81 11.33 21.13
C GLN A 91 4.45 10.63 21.03
N ALA A 92 3.89 10.24 22.16
CA ALA A 92 2.54 9.69 22.26
C ALA A 92 1.48 10.81 22.18
N LYS A 93 0.22 10.43 21.91
CA LYS A 93 -0.91 11.37 21.79
C LYS A 93 -1.17 12.21 23.04
N ASN A 94 -0.85 11.69 24.23
CA ASN A 94 -0.92 12.42 25.50
C ASN A 94 0.20 13.48 25.67
N GLY A 95 1.13 13.58 24.71
CA GLY A 95 2.28 14.48 24.74
C GLY A 95 3.55 13.88 25.33
N GLU A 96 3.48 12.69 25.93
CA GLU A 96 4.62 11.99 26.53
C GLU A 96 5.69 11.70 25.49
N VAL A 97 6.95 12.02 25.82
CA VAL A 97 8.11 11.79 24.96
C VAL A 97 8.91 10.62 25.49
N THR A 98 9.20 9.66 24.62
CA THR A 98 9.96 8.45 24.96
C THR A 98 11.06 8.21 23.93
N GLU A 99 12.15 7.58 24.39
CA GLU A 99 13.25 7.16 23.54
C GLU A 99 13.24 5.64 23.37
N HIS A 100 13.49 5.19 22.14
CA HIS A 100 13.51 3.79 21.76
C HIS A 100 14.83 3.49 21.05
N HIS A 101 15.74 2.83 21.75
CA HIS A 101 17.03 2.42 21.21
C HIS A 101 16.95 1.06 20.53
N ALA A 102 17.64 0.92 19.41
CA ALA A 102 17.72 -0.34 18.66
C ALA A 102 19.07 -0.44 17.93
N PRO A 103 19.60 -1.66 17.73
CA PRO A 103 20.79 -1.86 16.91
C PRO A 103 20.58 -1.42 15.45
N ILE A 104 19.35 -1.58 14.95
CA ILE A 104 18.91 -1.23 13.60
C ILE A 104 17.57 -0.52 13.68
N THR A 105 17.43 0.57 12.94
CA THR A 105 16.18 1.32 12.78
C THR A 105 15.79 1.33 11.31
N LEU A 106 14.56 0.93 10.99
CA LEU A 106 14.02 0.91 9.64
C LEU A 106 12.96 2.01 9.49
N ASP A 107 13.09 2.83 8.45
CA ASP A 107 12.08 3.84 8.12
C ASP A 107 11.01 3.24 7.21
N CYS A 108 9.83 3.03 7.79
CA CYS A 108 8.64 2.54 7.11
C CYS A 108 7.53 3.61 7.04
N THR A 109 7.88 4.91 7.04
CA THR A 109 6.91 6.04 7.10
C THR A 109 6.19 6.34 5.78
N GLY A 110 6.42 5.55 4.73
CA GLY A 110 5.76 5.69 3.44
C GLY A 110 6.12 7.00 2.73
N LYS A 111 5.11 7.74 2.25
CA LYS A 111 5.29 8.96 1.43
C LYS A 111 6.06 10.07 2.16
N GLU A 112 5.94 10.13 3.48
CA GLU A 112 6.61 11.12 4.31
C GLU A 112 8.13 10.97 4.25
N ALA A 113 8.63 9.73 4.08
CA ALA A 113 10.05 9.41 3.90
C ALA A 113 10.94 10.10 4.95
N PHE A 114 10.55 9.97 6.22
CA PHE A 114 11.03 10.74 7.37
C PHE A 114 12.56 10.89 7.42
N THR A 115 13.28 9.77 7.30
CA THR A 115 14.74 9.71 7.35
C THR A 115 15.35 10.36 6.12
N ALA A 116 14.82 10.07 4.92
CA ALA A 116 15.35 10.63 3.68
C ALA A 116 15.17 12.15 3.64
N VAL A 117 14.03 12.67 4.11
CA VAL A 117 13.78 14.11 4.21
C VAL A 117 14.73 14.77 5.21
N ARG A 118 14.87 14.22 6.42
CA ARG A 118 15.74 14.81 7.47
C ARG A 118 17.21 14.83 7.11
N ASN A 119 17.68 13.90 6.28
CA ASN A 119 19.06 13.88 5.81
C ASN A 119 19.25 14.57 4.45
N GLY A 120 18.20 15.16 3.86
CA GLY A 120 18.29 15.81 2.56
C GLY A 120 18.54 14.86 1.38
N TRP A 121 18.21 13.58 1.52
CA TRP A 121 18.42 12.55 0.50
C TRP A 121 17.29 12.46 -0.52
N ARG A 122 16.15 13.11 -0.26
CA ARG A 122 14.97 13.01 -1.11
C ARG A 122 15.22 13.73 -2.44
N MET A 123 15.32 12.96 -3.52
CA MET A 123 15.38 13.46 -4.89
C MET A 123 14.04 13.23 -5.58
N LYS A 124 13.52 14.27 -6.25
CA LYS A 124 12.30 14.15 -7.05
C LYS A 124 12.64 13.54 -8.40
N ASP A 125 11.79 12.64 -8.87
CA ASP A 125 11.84 12.20 -10.26
C ASP A 125 11.40 13.37 -11.18
N PRO A 126 12.24 13.82 -12.13
CA PRO A 126 11.95 14.99 -12.96
C PRO A 126 10.81 14.76 -13.97
N PHE A 127 10.48 13.50 -14.29
CA PHE A 127 9.47 13.14 -15.28
C PHE A 127 8.12 12.75 -14.65
N LEU A 128 8.11 12.34 -13.37
CA LEU A 128 6.90 11.93 -12.65
C LEU A 128 6.26 13.07 -11.85
N ASN A 129 5.87 14.12 -12.56
CA ASN A 129 5.10 15.25 -12.02
C ASN A 129 3.59 15.00 -12.13
N LYS A 130 3.08 14.02 -11.37
CA LYS A 130 1.67 13.61 -11.41
C LYS A 130 0.92 14.02 -10.14
N ILE A 131 -0.37 14.30 -10.30
CA ILE A 131 -1.33 14.52 -9.22
C ILE A 131 -2.47 13.52 -9.42
N ALA A 132 -2.97 12.96 -8.32
CA ALA A 132 -4.15 12.10 -8.33
C ALA A 132 -5.27 12.79 -7.56
N VAL A 133 -6.46 12.85 -8.18
CA VAL A 133 -7.71 13.25 -7.54
C VAL A 133 -8.60 12.02 -7.52
N TRP A 134 -9.16 11.68 -6.37
CA TRP A 134 -9.89 10.42 -6.19
C TRP A 134 -11.02 10.58 -5.17
N THR A 135 -12.02 9.72 -5.28
CA THR A 135 -13.13 9.59 -4.33
C THR A 135 -13.74 8.18 -4.42
N TYR A 136 -14.69 7.88 -3.55
CA TYR A 136 -15.46 6.64 -3.57
C TYR A 136 -16.85 6.86 -4.16
N TYR A 137 -17.30 5.90 -4.98
CA TYR A 137 -18.64 5.88 -5.55
C TYR A 137 -19.40 4.64 -5.08
N LYS A 138 -20.69 4.79 -4.78
CA LYS A 138 -21.60 3.68 -4.44
C LYS A 138 -22.56 3.42 -5.60
N GLY A 139 -22.83 2.14 -5.88
CA GLY A 139 -23.74 1.75 -6.97
C GLY A 139 -23.11 1.85 -8.37
N ALA A 140 -21.77 1.92 -8.46
CA ALA A 140 -21.07 1.91 -9.74
C ALA A 140 -21.23 0.55 -10.44
N LYS A 141 -21.35 0.57 -11.76
CA LYS A 141 -21.39 -0.64 -12.59
C LYS A 141 -20.05 -1.38 -12.52
N ARG A 142 -20.11 -2.71 -12.43
CA ARG A 142 -18.98 -3.64 -12.56
C ARG A 142 -19.23 -4.57 -13.73
N ASP A 143 -18.16 -5.16 -14.25
CA ASP A 143 -18.27 -6.30 -15.15
C ASP A 143 -18.80 -7.52 -14.40
N GLU A 144 -19.25 -8.54 -15.14
CA GLU A 144 -19.81 -9.76 -14.57
C GLU A 144 -18.76 -10.87 -14.43
N GLY A 145 -19.03 -11.83 -13.54
CA GLY A 145 -18.22 -13.04 -13.40
C GLY A 145 -16.78 -12.75 -12.96
N VAL A 146 -15.81 -13.37 -13.65
CA VAL A 146 -14.38 -13.32 -13.25
C VAL A 146 -13.78 -11.90 -13.34
N ASP A 147 -14.40 -11.00 -14.09
CA ASP A 147 -13.91 -9.64 -14.32
C ASP A 147 -14.52 -8.61 -13.35
N GLU A 148 -15.43 -9.00 -12.44
CA GLU A 148 -16.05 -8.07 -11.47
C GLU A 148 -15.05 -7.29 -10.61
N GLY A 149 -13.88 -7.89 -10.36
CA GLY A 149 -12.79 -7.33 -9.57
C GLY A 149 -11.63 -6.75 -10.38
N ALA A 150 -11.74 -6.74 -11.71
CA ALA A 150 -10.70 -6.20 -12.59
C ALA A 150 -10.43 -4.73 -12.23
N THR A 151 -9.15 -4.33 -12.32
CA THR A 151 -8.83 -2.90 -12.33
C THR A 151 -8.96 -2.41 -13.76
N THR A 152 -9.88 -1.48 -13.99
CA THR A 152 -10.01 -0.80 -15.27
C THR A 152 -9.25 0.52 -15.20
N VAL A 153 -8.35 0.73 -16.15
CA VAL A 153 -7.60 1.97 -16.33
C VAL A 153 -8.05 2.62 -17.63
N ALA A 154 -8.79 3.72 -17.53
CA ALA A 154 -9.33 4.44 -18.68
C ALA A 154 -8.50 5.68 -18.97
N TYR A 155 -7.97 5.77 -20.20
CA TYR A 155 -7.22 6.93 -20.65
C TYR A 155 -8.16 8.07 -21.03
N VAL A 156 -7.82 9.28 -20.58
CA VAL A 156 -8.52 10.51 -20.99
C VAL A 156 -7.72 11.28 -22.04
N PRO A 157 -8.37 12.12 -22.87
CA PRO A 157 -7.68 13.09 -23.72
C PRO A 157 -6.68 13.94 -22.91
N GLU A 158 -5.66 14.47 -23.58
CA GLU A 158 -4.72 15.42 -22.98
C GLU A 158 -3.86 14.86 -21.82
N LYS A 159 -3.56 13.54 -21.87
CA LYS A 159 -2.60 12.84 -21.01
C LYS A 159 -3.03 12.72 -19.54
N GLY A 160 -4.03 11.88 -19.29
CA GLY A 160 -4.40 11.40 -17.95
C GLY A 160 -5.02 9.99 -17.99
N TRP A 161 -5.39 9.47 -16.82
CA TRP A 161 -6.13 8.22 -16.68
C TRP A 161 -6.90 8.16 -15.35
N TYR A 162 -7.91 7.29 -15.26
CA TYR A 162 -8.61 6.93 -14.03
C TYR A 162 -8.89 5.42 -13.93
#